data_AF-A0A7Y2UT98-F1
#
_entry.id   AF-A0A7Y2UT98-F1
#
_cell.length_a   1.000
_cell.length_b   1.000
_cell.length_c   1.000
_cell.angle_alpha   90.00
_cell.angle_beta   90.00
_cell.angle_gamma   90.00
#
_symmetry.space_group_name_H-M   'P 1'
#
loop_
_entity.id
_entity.type
_entity.pdbx_description
1 polymer ?
#
loop_
_entity_poly.entity_id
_entity_poly.type
_entity_poly.pdbx_seq_one_letter_code
_entity_poly.pdbx_strand_id
1 'polypeptide(L)'
;LQREFSPKLAAHFSEISSNKALFSRVSALWESRDQLELTDEQARVLMLTHRGFVRSGAALEGEAEKRMKEIKARLAVLGTEFTQNLLADEREWFMPLSEDDLEGLPDFVIDAARAAGEEKGADGPVVTLSRSLIVPFLQFSPRRDLREKAFRAWEARGANGGKTDNRAIAAETLALREERAKLLGYDNFAAYKLETEMAKTPEAVRKLLMDVWEPAKRQANADAEVLTAMMREDGINGDLAPWDWRYYAEKRRAAEHDLDEAALKPYFQLDRMIEASFACANRLFGLEFKPLDVPLYHPDCRAWDVTREGQHIAVFIGDYFARGSKRSGAWCSAMRSQAKFPEAQTPIVINVCNFAKGNPALLSYDDARTLFHEFGHALHQMLSDVTYESVSGTSVARDFVELPSQLYEHWLEVPEVLGEFATHAKTGEPMPKEMLDKVLGAATFDMGFQTVEYVASALVDLAFHDGAAPADPMAKQAQVLAEIGMPEAIRMRHATPQFAHVFSGDSYSSGYYSYMWSEVMDADAFEAFEEAGSAFDAERAKALETHILSTGGSRDAAELYVAFRGRLPGVEALLKGRGLAA
;
A
#
# COMPACT_ATOMS: atom_id res chain seq x y z
N LEU A 1 1.61 1.27 -25.80
CA LEU A 1 0.53 2.11 -25.26
C LEU A 1 1.04 3.11 -24.21
N GLN A 2 1.46 2.71 -23.01
CA GLN A 2 1.87 3.67 -21.96
C GLN A 2 2.92 4.69 -22.43
N ARG A 3 4.02 4.25 -23.08
CA ARG A 3 5.04 5.16 -23.65
C ARG A 3 4.49 6.16 -24.68
N GLU A 4 3.41 5.80 -25.38
CA GLU A 4 2.81 6.63 -26.42
C GLU A 4 1.74 7.59 -25.85
N PHE A 5 0.93 7.11 -24.91
CA PHE A 5 -0.19 7.86 -24.34
C PHE A 5 0.20 8.72 -23.13
N SER A 6 1.13 8.27 -22.28
CA SER A 6 1.54 9.03 -21.08
C SER A 6 2.01 10.45 -21.41
N PRO A 7 2.87 10.69 -22.44
CA PRO A 7 3.24 12.05 -22.81
C PRO A 7 2.05 12.86 -23.38
N LYS A 8 1.17 12.23 -24.16
CA LYS A 8 -0.02 12.89 -24.76
C LYS A 8 -1.02 13.32 -23.67
N LEU A 9 -1.29 12.45 -22.71
CA LEU A 9 -2.17 12.75 -21.57
C LEU A 9 -1.55 13.82 -20.66
N ALA A 10 -0.25 13.72 -20.37
CA ALA A 10 0.46 14.74 -19.59
C ALA A 10 0.40 16.12 -20.27
N ALA A 11 0.59 16.18 -21.59
CA ALA A 11 0.44 17.40 -22.36
C ALA A 11 -1.00 17.95 -22.28
N HIS A 12 -2.01 17.10 -22.49
CA HIS A 12 -3.42 17.47 -22.39
C HIS A 12 -3.79 18.07 -21.02
N PHE A 13 -3.45 17.39 -19.92
CA PHE A 13 -3.73 17.92 -18.57
C PHE A 13 -2.88 19.14 -18.22
N SER A 14 -1.67 19.27 -18.79
CA SER A 14 -0.86 20.47 -18.66
C SER A 14 -1.52 21.67 -19.34
N GLU A 15 -2.06 21.49 -20.55
CA GLU A 15 -2.82 22.54 -21.25
C GLU A 15 -4.04 23.00 -20.44
N ILE A 16 -4.78 22.08 -19.81
CA ILE A 16 -5.91 22.43 -18.94
C ILE A 16 -5.43 23.20 -17.70
N SER A 17 -4.50 22.60 -16.94
CA SER A 17 -4.06 23.15 -15.65
C SER A 17 -3.28 24.47 -15.78
N SER A 18 -2.66 24.74 -16.93
CA SER A 18 -1.99 26.02 -17.21
C SER A 18 -2.83 27.01 -18.02
N ASN A 19 -4.09 26.68 -18.35
CA ASN A 19 -4.95 27.57 -19.11
C ASN A 19 -5.34 28.80 -18.27
N LYS A 20 -4.75 29.94 -18.60
CA LYS A 20 -4.99 31.23 -17.92
C LYS A 20 -6.44 31.71 -18.00
N ALA A 21 -7.09 31.52 -19.15
CA ALA A 21 -8.48 31.94 -19.33
C ALA A 21 -9.43 31.08 -18.49
N LEU A 22 -9.15 29.78 -18.35
CA LEU A 22 -9.89 28.89 -17.47
C LEU A 22 -9.62 29.21 -16.00
N PHE A 23 -8.36 29.35 -15.61
CA PHE A 23 -7.98 29.70 -14.24
C PHE A 23 -8.59 31.04 -13.80
N SER A 24 -8.59 32.06 -14.66
CA SER A 24 -9.22 33.35 -14.35
C SER A 24 -10.70 33.23 -14.02
N ARG A 25 -11.44 32.32 -14.69
CA ARG A 25 -12.85 32.05 -14.37
C ARG A 25 -13.00 31.35 -13.02
N VAL A 26 -12.15 30.37 -12.72
CA VAL A 26 -12.13 29.67 -11.42
C VAL A 26 -11.75 30.64 -10.30
N SER A 27 -10.74 31.49 -10.51
CA SER A 27 -10.29 32.51 -9.55
C SER A 27 -11.39 33.52 -9.26
N ALA A 28 -12.09 34.01 -10.29
CA ALA A 28 -13.21 34.93 -10.10
C ALA A 28 -14.32 34.34 -9.22
N LEU A 29 -14.67 33.06 -9.42
CA LEU A 29 -15.62 32.36 -8.53
C LEU A 29 -15.06 32.18 -7.12
N TRP A 30 -13.78 31.84 -6.98
CA TRP A 30 -13.13 31.69 -5.67
C TRP A 30 -13.08 33.00 -4.87
N GLU A 31 -12.79 34.12 -5.53
CA GLU A 31 -12.74 35.46 -4.93
C GLU A 31 -14.12 35.96 -4.51
N SER A 32 -15.17 35.58 -5.24
CA SER A 32 -16.57 35.94 -4.95
C SER A 32 -17.35 34.86 -4.19
N ARG A 33 -16.68 33.78 -3.72
CA ARG A 33 -17.33 32.57 -3.20
C ARG A 33 -18.35 32.84 -2.08
N ASP A 34 -18.10 33.84 -1.25
CA ASP A 34 -18.97 34.22 -0.13
C ASP A 34 -20.32 34.82 -0.60
N GLN A 35 -20.48 35.06 -1.91
CA GLN A 35 -21.69 35.60 -2.55
C GLN A 35 -22.44 34.56 -3.41
N LEU A 36 -21.89 33.35 -3.58
CA LEU A 36 -22.38 32.37 -4.59
C LEU A 36 -23.46 31.40 -4.07
N GLU A 37 -23.92 31.54 -2.83
CA GLU A 37 -24.92 30.64 -2.18
C GLU A 37 -24.64 29.15 -2.42
N LEU A 38 -23.36 28.74 -2.35
CA LEU A 38 -22.93 27.38 -2.61
C LEU A 38 -23.35 26.43 -1.48
N THR A 39 -23.68 25.19 -1.83
CA THR A 39 -23.70 24.10 -0.84
C THR A 39 -22.29 23.82 -0.31
N ASP A 40 -22.18 23.16 0.85
CA ASP A 40 -20.87 22.81 1.42
C ASP A 40 -20.01 21.98 0.44
N GLU A 41 -20.61 21.02 -0.24
CA GLU A 41 -19.92 20.21 -1.25
C GLU A 41 -19.47 21.07 -2.45
N GLN A 42 -20.30 22.00 -2.93
CA GLN A 42 -19.93 22.92 -4.00
C GLN A 42 -18.78 23.85 -3.60
N ALA A 43 -18.82 24.38 -2.39
CA ALA A 43 -17.74 25.19 -1.82
C ALA A 43 -16.44 24.38 -1.71
N ARG A 44 -16.52 23.11 -1.28
CA ARG A 44 -15.39 22.19 -1.25
C ARG A 44 -14.82 21.96 -2.64
N VAL A 45 -15.66 21.64 -3.62
CA VAL A 45 -15.23 21.41 -5.01
C VAL A 45 -14.56 22.65 -5.59
N LEU A 46 -15.12 23.84 -5.36
CA LEU A 46 -14.53 25.09 -5.80
C LEU A 46 -13.16 25.32 -5.15
N MET A 47 -13.05 25.10 -3.84
CA MET A 47 -11.77 25.19 -3.10
C MET A 47 -10.73 24.23 -3.66
N LEU A 48 -11.08 22.95 -3.83
CA LEU A 48 -10.17 21.93 -4.35
C LEU A 48 -9.73 22.23 -5.78
N THR A 49 -10.66 22.67 -6.62
CA THR A 49 -10.39 23.04 -8.01
C THR A 49 -9.44 24.23 -8.06
N HIS A 50 -9.76 25.32 -7.37
CA HIS A 50 -8.92 26.52 -7.31
C HIS A 50 -7.51 26.19 -6.79
N ARG A 51 -7.43 25.47 -5.66
CA ARG A 51 -6.16 25.02 -5.08
C ARG A 51 -5.36 24.15 -6.05
N GLY A 52 -6.02 23.26 -6.79
CA GLY A 52 -5.40 22.43 -7.83
C GLY A 52 -4.76 23.27 -8.93
N PHE A 53 -5.46 24.30 -9.43
CA PHE A 53 -4.88 25.24 -10.40
C PHE A 53 -3.66 25.98 -9.84
N VAL A 54 -3.78 26.58 -8.65
CA VAL A 54 -2.66 27.32 -8.02
C VAL A 54 -1.44 26.42 -7.85
N ARG A 55 -1.63 25.23 -7.26
CA ARG A 55 -0.56 24.26 -7.02
C ARG A 55 0.00 23.61 -8.29
N SER A 56 -0.71 23.72 -9.41
CA SER A 56 -0.22 23.30 -10.73
C SER A 56 0.61 24.37 -11.45
N GLY A 57 0.71 25.56 -10.86
CA GLY A 57 1.44 26.72 -11.39
C GLY A 57 0.58 27.69 -12.21
N ALA A 58 -0.75 27.58 -12.19
CA ALA A 58 -1.63 28.41 -13.02
C ALA A 58 -1.52 29.91 -12.72
N ALA A 59 -1.09 30.27 -11.50
CA ALA A 59 -0.86 31.65 -11.08
C ALA A 59 0.55 32.19 -11.42
N LEU A 60 1.49 31.36 -11.86
CA LEU A 60 2.86 31.77 -12.20
C LEU A 60 2.89 32.51 -13.54
N GLU A 61 3.79 33.49 -13.70
CA GLU A 61 3.92 34.25 -14.96
C GLU A 61 5.36 34.19 -15.50
N GLY A 62 5.52 34.52 -16.79
CA GLY A 62 6.82 34.65 -17.44
C GLY A 62 7.68 33.39 -17.35
N GLU A 63 8.95 33.54 -16.96
CA GLU A 63 9.91 32.44 -16.89
C GLU A 63 9.55 31.39 -15.84
N ALA A 64 8.89 31.77 -14.73
CA ALA A 64 8.46 30.84 -13.69
C ALA A 64 7.40 29.85 -14.21
N GLU A 65 6.46 30.34 -15.02
CA GLU A 65 5.45 29.50 -15.67
C GLU A 65 6.09 28.50 -16.64
N LYS A 66 6.99 29.00 -17.50
CA LYS A 66 7.71 28.17 -18.47
C LYS A 66 8.50 27.07 -17.76
N ARG A 67 9.21 27.43 -16.69
CA ARG A 67 10.00 26.49 -15.91
C ARG A 67 9.14 25.44 -15.21
N MET A 68 8.00 25.82 -14.66
CA MET A 68 7.04 24.88 -14.06
C MET A 68 6.55 23.84 -15.07
N LYS A 69 6.27 24.23 -16.32
CA LYS A 69 5.86 23.30 -17.38
C LYS A 69 6.97 22.30 -17.71
N GLU A 70 8.21 22.75 -17.83
CA GLU A 70 9.38 21.89 -18.06
C GLU A 70 9.58 20.88 -16.93
N ILE A 71 9.49 21.34 -15.67
CA ILE A 71 9.63 20.49 -14.49
C ILE A 71 8.55 19.38 -14.48
N LYS A 72 7.27 19.74 -14.67
CA LYS A 72 6.17 18.77 -14.67
C LYS A 72 6.33 17.72 -15.77
N ALA A 73 6.71 18.15 -16.98
CA ALA A 73 6.94 17.23 -18.09
C ALA A 73 8.10 16.27 -17.81
N ARG A 74 9.21 16.77 -17.24
CA ARG A 74 10.36 15.93 -16.92
C ARG A 74 10.07 14.94 -15.79
N LEU A 75 9.39 15.37 -14.72
CA LEU A 75 8.98 14.49 -13.61
C LEU A 75 8.09 13.33 -14.09
N ALA A 76 7.16 13.57 -15.02
CA ALA A 76 6.29 12.52 -15.58
C ALA A 76 7.09 11.47 -16.37
N VAL A 77 8.10 11.91 -17.12
CA VAL A 77 9.02 11.01 -17.84
C VAL A 77 9.85 10.19 -16.85
N LEU A 78 10.47 10.84 -15.86
CA LEU A 78 11.29 10.20 -14.84
C LEU A 78 10.53 9.11 -14.06
N GLY A 79 9.29 9.38 -13.64
CA GLY A 79 8.48 8.39 -12.92
C GLY A 79 8.10 7.17 -13.77
N THR A 80 7.87 7.39 -15.07
CA THR A 80 7.63 6.30 -16.03
C THR A 80 8.91 5.47 -16.22
N GLU A 81 10.06 6.12 -16.43
CA GLU A 81 11.37 5.46 -16.57
C GLU A 81 11.70 4.64 -15.33
N PHE A 82 11.55 5.21 -14.14
CA PHE A 82 11.80 4.55 -12.85
C PHE A 82 11.05 3.22 -12.74
N THR A 83 9.75 3.21 -13.04
CA THR A 83 8.90 2.02 -12.94
C THR A 83 9.26 0.99 -14.01
N GLN A 84 9.51 1.43 -15.24
CA GLN A 84 9.87 0.54 -16.34
C GLN A 84 11.23 -0.15 -16.11
N ASN A 85 12.17 0.55 -15.48
CA ASN A 85 13.45 -0.01 -15.09
C ASN A 85 13.30 -1.11 -14.05
N LEU A 86 12.44 -0.92 -13.03
CA LEU A 86 12.15 -1.97 -12.05
C LEU A 86 11.48 -3.20 -12.66
N LEU A 87 10.49 -2.97 -13.53
CA LEU A 87 9.84 -4.08 -14.26
C LEU A 87 10.81 -4.84 -15.16
N ALA A 88 11.79 -4.14 -15.75
CA ALA A 88 12.84 -4.79 -16.53
C ALA A 88 13.74 -5.66 -15.65
N ASP A 89 14.23 -5.13 -14.53
CA ASP A 89 15.05 -5.87 -13.57
C ASP A 89 14.32 -7.13 -13.03
N GLU A 90 13.04 -7.00 -12.65
CA GLU A 90 12.23 -8.12 -12.16
C GLU A 90 11.94 -9.18 -13.24
N ARG A 91 11.77 -8.74 -14.50
CA ARG A 91 11.52 -9.65 -15.61
C ARG A 91 12.79 -10.38 -16.04
N GLU A 92 13.94 -9.71 -16.03
CA GLU A 92 15.19 -10.26 -16.53
C GLU A 92 15.89 -11.16 -15.51
N TRP A 93 15.76 -10.86 -14.22
CA TRP A 93 16.39 -11.68 -13.19
C TRP A 93 15.59 -12.93 -12.85
N PHE A 94 16.27 -14.08 -12.87
CA PHE A 94 15.84 -15.31 -12.21
C PHE A 94 17.06 -16.12 -11.81
N MET A 95 16.92 -16.94 -10.78
CA MET A 95 17.97 -17.85 -10.32
C MET A 95 17.50 -19.31 -10.50
N PRO A 96 18.12 -20.08 -11.41
CA PRO A 96 17.86 -21.51 -11.53
C PRO A 96 18.16 -22.25 -10.22
N LEU A 97 17.28 -23.18 -9.88
CA LEU A 97 17.45 -24.12 -8.78
C LEU A 97 17.64 -25.53 -9.36
N SER A 98 18.60 -26.27 -8.81
CA SER A 98 18.68 -27.72 -8.99
C SER A 98 17.65 -28.43 -8.10
N GLU A 99 17.40 -29.71 -8.35
CA GLU A 99 16.50 -30.51 -7.49
C GLU A 99 17.02 -30.59 -6.04
N ASP A 100 18.34 -30.63 -5.83
CA ASP A 100 18.95 -30.60 -4.49
C ASP A 100 18.72 -29.27 -3.77
N ASP A 101 18.56 -28.16 -4.51
CA ASP A 101 18.27 -26.85 -3.91
C ASP A 101 16.82 -26.73 -3.40
N LEU A 102 15.94 -27.70 -3.73
CA LEU A 102 14.55 -27.76 -3.28
C LEU A 102 14.39 -28.48 -1.94
N GLU A 103 15.43 -29.17 -1.46
CA GLU A 103 15.38 -29.93 -0.22
C GLU A 103 15.05 -29.02 0.98
N GLY A 104 14.04 -29.40 1.75
CA GLY A 104 13.57 -28.64 2.91
C GLY A 104 12.63 -27.47 2.61
N LEU A 105 12.37 -27.16 1.33
CA LEU A 105 11.32 -26.21 0.96
C LEU A 105 9.93 -26.86 1.10
N PRO A 106 8.92 -26.11 1.57
CA PRO A 106 7.53 -26.54 1.49
C PRO A 106 7.07 -26.73 0.04
N ASP A 107 6.16 -27.68 -0.18
CA ASP A 107 5.60 -28.00 -1.50
C ASP A 107 5.11 -26.76 -2.25
N PHE A 108 4.45 -25.82 -1.57
CA PHE A 108 3.93 -24.61 -2.21
C PHE A 108 5.04 -23.69 -2.74
N VAL A 109 6.23 -23.68 -2.13
CA VAL A 109 7.39 -22.91 -2.62
C VAL A 109 7.99 -23.61 -3.82
N ILE A 110 8.07 -24.95 -3.78
CA ILE A 110 8.53 -25.78 -4.89
C ILE A 110 7.63 -25.58 -6.11
N ASP A 111 6.32 -25.69 -5.92
CA ASP A 111 5.32 -25.50 -6.98
C ASP A 111 5.41 -24.10 -7.60
N ALA A 112 5.54 -23.06 -6.76
CA ALA A 112 5.71 -21.69 -7.23
C ALA A 112 7.03 -21.50 -8.00
N ALA A 113 8.12 -22.13 -7.58
CA ALA A 113 9.41 -22.08 -8.27
C ALA A 113 9.37 -22.82 -9.63
N ARG A 114 8.68 -23.97 -9.70
CA ARG A 114 8.48 -24.72 -10.95
C ARG A 114 7.60 -23.95 -11.93
N ALA A 115 6.47 -23.41 -11.46
CA ALA A 115 5.58 -22.59 -12.28
C ALA A 115 6.30 -21.34 -12.82
N ALA A 116 7.13 -20.69 -11.99
CA ALA A 116 7.96 -19.58 -12.44
C ALA A 116 9.00 -20.02 -13.49
N GLY A 117 9.56 -21.22 -13.37
CA GLY A 117 10.48 -21.80 -14.34
C GLY A 117 9.83 -21.99 -15.70
N GLU A 118 8.62 -22.55 -15.72
CA GLU A 118 7.80 -22.72 -16.92
C GLU A 118 7.47 -21.36 -17.58
N GLU A 119 7.04 -20.36 -16.79
CA GLU A 119 6.75 -19.01 -17.30
C GLU A 119 7.99 -18.35 -17.93
N LYS A 120 9.17 -18.59 -17.36
CA LYS A 120 10.45 -18.07 -17.86
C LYS A 120 11.02 -18.88 -19.03
N GLY A 121 10.44 -20.03 -19.36
CA GLY A 121 10.99 -20.97 -20.34
C GLY A 121 12.34 -21.54 -19.93
N ALA A 122 12.57 -21.73 -18.62
CA ALA A 122 13.76 -22.37 -18.08
C ALA A 122 13.60 -23.90 -18.03
N ASP A 123 14.72 -24.63 -18.03
CA ASP A 123 14.74 -26.12 -18.02
C ASP A 123 14.46 -26.73 -16.63
N GLY A 124 13.98 -25.94 -15.66
CA GLY A 124 13.77 -26.35 -14.27
C GLY A 124 13.21 -25.23 -13.39
N PRO A 125 13.05 -25.48 -12.07
CA PRO A 125 12.55 -24.48 -11.13
C PRO A 125 13.46 -23.27 -11.03
N VAL A 126 12.86 -22.09 -10.81
CA VAL A 126 13.61 -20.84 -10.65
C VAL A 126 13.04 -20.00 -9.50
N VAL A 127 13.90 -19.22 -8.86
CA VAL A 127 13.48 -18.11 -7.99
C VAL A 127 13.43 -16.83 -8.81
N THR A 128 12.37 -16.03 -8.65
CA THR A 128 12.24 -14.69 -9.25
C THR A 128 12.20 -13.63 -8.16
N LEU A 129 12.27 -12.35 -8.55
CA LEU A 129 12.17 -11.22 -7.60
C LEU A 129 10.73 -10.88 -7.19
N SER A 130 9.73 -11.62 -7.69
CA SER A 130 8.34 -11.45 -7.27
C SER A 130 8.19 -11.74 -5.79
N ARG A 131 7.52 -10.85 -5.05
CA ARG A 131 7.25 -11.01 -3.61
C ARG A 131 6.62 -12.36 -3.27
N SER A 132 5.72 -12.85 -4.12
CA SER A 132 5.02 -14.14 -3.96
C SER A 132 5.92 -15.37 -4.03
N LEU A 133 7.20 -15.22 -4.43
CA LEU A 133 8.17 -16.31 -4.47
C LEU A 133 9.44 -15.99 -3.67
N ILE A 134 10.01 -14.80 -3.83
CA ILE A 134 11.25 -14.40 -3.14
C ILE A 134 11.09 -14.41 -1.62
N VAL A 135 9.95 -13.96 -1.10
CA VAL A 135 9.73 -13.87 0.36
C VAL A 135 9.60 -15.28 0.97
N PRO A 136 8.73 -16.18 0.46
CA PRO A 136 8.72 -17.57 0.91
C PRO A 136 10.07 -18.28 0.75
N PHE A 137 10.77 -18.05 -0.35
CA PHE A 137 12.10 -18.65 -0.53
C PHE A 137 13.09 -18.22 0.57
N LEU A 138 13.08 -16.93 0.96
CA LEU A 138 13.90 -16.41 2.06
C LEU A 138 13.45 -16.90 3.45
N GLN A 139 12.16 -17.22 3.63
CA GLN A 139 11.63 -17.78 4.87
C GLN A 139 11.97 -19.26 5.05
N PHE A 140 11.91 -20.05 3.97
CA PHE A 140 11.93 -21.51 4.10
C PHE A 140 13.21 -22.18 3.59
N SER A 141 13.98 -21.56 2.69
CA SER A 141 15.16 -22.23 2.12
C SER A 141 16.23 -22.45 3.19
N PRO A 142 16.67 -23.70 3.47
CA PRO A 142 17.78 -23.94 4.39
C PRO A 142 19.13 -23.49 3.81
N ARG A 143 19.20 -23.25 2.49
CA ARG A 143 20.42 -22.88 1.76
C ARG A 143 20.75 -21.40 1.92
N ARG A 144 21.51 -21.08 2.96
CA ARG A 144 21.95 -19.71 3.29
C ARG A 144 22.65 -19.00 2.13
N ASP A 145 23.48 -19.72 1.37
CA ASP A 145 24.18 -19.20 0.19
C ASP A 145 23.21 -18.74 -0.92
N LEU A 146 22.12 -19.49 -1.13
CA LEU A 146 21.07 -19.14 -2.09
C LEU A 146 20.19 -18.00 -1.57
N ARG A 147 19.86 -18.00 -0.26
CA ARG A 147 19.15 -16.87 0.37
C ARG A 147 19.93 -15.57 0.21
N GLU A 148 21.24 -15.59 0.44
CA GLU A 148 22.10 -14.41 0.26
C GLU A 148 22.07 -13.91 -1.19
N LYS A 149 22.27 -14.81 -2.16
CA LYS A 149 22.23 -14.45 -3.59
C LYS A 149 20.89 -13.87 -4.01
N ALA A 150 19.79 -14.49 -3.57
CA ALA A 150 18.43 -14.07 -3.87
C ALA A 150 18.11 -12.70 -3.23
N PHE A 151 18.45 -12.50 -1.95
CA PHE A 151 18.24 -11.25 -1.24
C PHE A 151 19.02 -10.09 -1.88
N ARG A 152 20.31 -10.29 -2.19
CA ARG A 152 21.14 -9.25 -2.82
C ARG A 152 20.58 -8.79 -4.15
N ALA A 153 20.08 -9.72 -4.97
CA ALA A 153 19.43 -9.38 -6.23
C ALA A 153 18.12 -8.59 -6.02
N TRP A 154 17.33 -8.98 -5.01
CA TRP A 154 16.10 -8.29 -4.64
C TRP A 154 16.34 -6.87 -4.13
N GLU A 155 17.39 -6.67 -3.33
CA GLU A 155 17.83 -5.37 -2.82
C GLU A 155 18.40 -4.47 -3.93
N ALA A 156 19.09 -5.05 -4.92
CA ALA A 156 19.79 -4.32 -5.98
C ALA A 156 18.89 -3.84 -7.13
N ARG A 157 17.58 -4.12 -7.11
CA ARG A 157 16.64 -3.62 -8.14
C ARG A 157 16.74 -2.11 -8.29
N GLY A 158 16.86 -1.63 -9.53
CA GLY A 158 17.06 -0.23 -9.84
C GLY A 158 18.48 0.29 -9.54
N ALA A 159 19.41 -0.55 -9.08
CA ALA A 159 20.78 -0.19 -8.74
C ALA A 159 21.84 -1.08 -9.44
N ASN A 160 21.43 -1.81 -10.49
CA ASN A 160 22.30 -2.72 -11.25
C ASN A 160 23.29 -2.01 -12.21
N GLY A 161 23.28 -0.68 -12.27
CA GLY A 161 24.03 0.08 -13.28
C GLY A 161 23.38 0.04 -14.66
N GLY A 162 24.06 0.61 -15.66
CA GLY A 162 23.61 0.54 -17.05
C GLY A 162 22.26 1.23 -17.30
N LYS A 163 21.35 0.55 -18.01
CA LYS A 163 20.09 1.14 -18.51
C LYS A 163 18.97 1.18 -17.48
N THR A 164 19.02 0.34 -16.45
CA THR A 164 17.97 0.23 -15.42
C THR A 164 18.35 0.90 -14.10
N ASP A 165 19.43 1.68 -14.09
CA ASP A 165 19.86 2.42 -12.91
C ASP A 165 18.96 3.62 -12.61
N ASN A 166 18.34 3.61 -11.44
CA ASN A 166 17.40 4.60 -10.96
C ASN A 166 18.04 5.64 -10.03
N ARG A 167 19.33 5.55 -9.70
CA ARG A 167 19.98 6.48 -8.75
C ARG A 167 20.03 7.91 -9.31
N ALA A 168 20.40 8.05 -10.58
CA ALA A 168 20.40 9.35 -11.25
C ALA A 168 18.98 9.91 -11.44
N ILE A 169 18.01 9.04 -11.73
CA ILE A 169 16.59 9.39 -11.83
C ILE A 169 16.08 9.93 -10.50
N ALA A 170 16.41 9.28 -9.38
CA ALA A 170 16.04 9.73 -8.05
C ALA A 170 16.64 11.10 -7.72
N ALA A 171 17.93 11.31 -8.00
CA ALA A 171 18.61 12.59 -7.76
C ALA A 171 17.98 13.74 -8.55
N GLU A 172 17.72 13.54 -9.85
CA GLU A 172 17.06 14.54 -10.69
C GLU A 172 15.62 14.82 -10.22
N THR A 173 14.88 13.76 -9.83
CA THR A 173 13.52 13.89 -9.30
C THR A 173 13.48 14.77 -8.06
N LEU A 174 14.37 14.55 -7.09
CA LEU A 174 14.41 15.36 -5.86
C LEU A 174 14.75 16.82 -6.14
N ALA A 175 15.72 17.10 -7.02
CA ALA A 175 16.10 18.46 -7.40
C ALA A 175 14.92 19.21 -8.07
N LEU A 176 14.22 18.55 -9.00
CA LEU A 176 13.06 19.13 -9.68
C LEU A 176 11.88 19.36 -8.73
N ARG A 177 11.72 18.49 -7.72
CA ARG A 177 10.71 18.65 -6.66
C ARG A 177 11.00 19.86 -5.78
N GLU A 178 12.24 20.02 -5.32
CA GLU A 178 12.66 21.20 -4.58
C GLU A 178 12.41 22.49 -5.38
N GLU A 179 12.83 22.52 -6.65
CA GLU A 179 12.64 23.68 -7.53
C GLU A 179 11.15 24.00 -7.71
N ARG A 180 10.31 22.97 -7.92
CA ARG A 180 8.85 23.13 -8.01
C ARG A 180 8.27 23.78 -6.76
N ALA A 181 8.65 23.32 -5.58
CA ALA A 181 8.14 23.85 -4.31
C ALA A 181 8.51 25.33 -4.14
N LYS A 182 9.76 25.68 -4.45
CA LYS A 182 10.25 27.07 -4.41
C LYS A 182 9.53 27.98 -5.39
N LEU A 183 9.28 27.52 -6.62
CA LEU A 183 8.50 28.29 -7.60
C LEU A 183 7.10 28.61 -7.11
N LEU A 184 6.50 27.73 -6.29
CA LEU A 184 5.18 27.91 -5.69
C LEU A 184 5.21 28.67 -4.36
N GLY A 185 6.38 29.13 -3.90
CA GLY A 185 6.53 29.91 -2.68
C GLY A 185 6.65 29.09 -1.39
N TYR A 186 6.94 27.79 -1.48
CA TYR A 186 7.18 26.93 -0.31
C TYR A 186 8.67 26.82 -0.01
N ASP A 187 9.02 26.72 1.27
CA ASP A 187 10.40 26.60 1.73
C ASP A 187 11.06 25.30 1.28
N ASN A 188 10.30 24.20 1.29
CA ASN A 188 10.74 22.88 0.84
C ASN A 188 9.56 22.06 0.30
N PHE A 189 9.88 20.90 -0.27
CA PHE A 189 8.86 20.05 -0.89
C PHE A 189 7.94 19.39 0.12
N ALA A 190 8.43 19.02 1.30
CA ALA A 190 7.61 18.43 2.35
C ALA A 190 6.52 19.40 2.82
N ALA A 191 6.84 20.68 3.04
CA ALA A 191 5.86 21.72 3.37
C ALA A 191 4.79 21.87 2.26
N TYR A 192 5.22 21.90 0.99
CA TYR A 192 4.29 21.91 -0.14
C TYR A 192 3.34 20.71 -0.12
N LYS A 193 3.86 19.50 0.11
CA LYS A 193 3.07 18.27 0.11
C LYS A 193 2.12 18.19 1.30
N LEU A 194 2.61 18.45 2.51
CA LEU A 194 1.91 18.17 3.77
C LEU A 194 0.80 19.17 4.09
N GLU A 195 0.85 20.40 3.56
CA GLU A 195 -0.20 21.42 3.74
C GLU A 195 -1.63 20.87 3.51
N THR A 196 -1.78 19.99 2.51
CA THR A 196 -3.08 19.43 2.11
C THR A 196 -3.45 18.14 2.83
N GLU A 197 -2.53 17.54 3.57
CA GLU A 197 -2.70 16.29 4.30
C GLU A 197 -3.22 16.57 5.73
N MET A 198 -3.62 15.54 6.47
CA MET A 198 -4.01 15.67 7.88
C MET A 198 -2.83 16.02 8.80
N ALA A 199 -1.62 15.52 8.50
CA ALA A 199 -0.44 15.79 9.32
C ALA A 199 0.05 17.24 9.28
N LYS A 200 -0.28 17.98 8.21
CA LYS A 200 0.04 19.41 7.95
C LYS A 200 1.52 19.78 7.84
N THR A 201 2.40 19.24 8.67
CA THR A 201 3.78 19.72 8.83
C THR A 201 4.80 18.58 8.87
N PRO A 202 6.03 18.77 8.34
CA PRO A 202 7.11 17.79 8.43
C PRO A 202 7.43 17.39 9.88
N GLU A 203 7.33 18.33 10.82
CA GLU A 203 7.60 18.11 12.24
C GLU A 203 6.59 17.14 12.87
N ALA A 204 5.31 17.28 12.55
CA ALA A 204 4.27 16.36 13.04
C ALA A 204 4.49 14.95 12.49
N VAL A 205 4.85 14.82 11.21
CA VAL A 205 5.18 13.53 10.60
C VAL A 205 6.40 12.90 11.27
N ARG A 206 7.48 13.68 11.44
CA ARG A 206 8.71 13.21 12.09
C ARG A 206 8.43 12.75 13.52
N LYS A 207 7.63 13.51 14.28
CA LYS A 207 7.25 13.16 15.64
C LYS A 207 6.54 11.80 15.67
N LEU A 208 5.50 11.61 14.86
CA LEU A 208 4.78 10.34 14.76
C LEU A 208 5.74 9.18 14.45
N LEU A 209 6.55 9.32 13.41
CA LEU A 209 7.47 8.26 12.99
C LEU A 209 8.49 7.91 14.08
N MET A 210 9.00 8.91 14.81
CA MET A 210 9.97 8.68 15.90
C MET A 210 9.32 8.08 17.16
N ASP A 211 8.09 8.46 17.48
CA ASP A 211 7.32 7.87 18.59
C ASP A 211 7.12 6.36 18.38
N VAL A 212 6.99 5.92 17.12
CA VAL A 212 6.86 4.51 16.73
C VAL A 212 8.22 3.82 16.56
N TRP A 213 9.23 4.55 16.06
CA TRP A 213 10.58 4.03 15.79
C TRP A 213 11.23 3.42 17.03
N GLU A 214 11.22 4.13 18.16
CA GLU A 214 11.97 3.73 19.35
C GLU A 214 11.45 2.42 19.97
N PRO A 215 10.14 2.22 20.19
CA PRO A 215 9.60 0.93 20.62
C PRO A 215 9.89 -0.21 19.63
N ALA A 216 9.68 0.04 18.34
CA ALA A 216 9.91 -0.94 17.29
C ALA A 216 11.36 -1.40 17.23
N LYS A 217 12.30 -0.46 17.28
CA LYS A 217 13.74 -0.74 17.28
C LYS A 217 14.17 -1.54 18.50
N ARG A 218 13.63 -1.24 19.69
CA ARG A 218 13.91 -2.04 20.89
C ARG A 218 13.42 -3.49 20.72
N GLN A 219 12.20 -3.68 20.23
CA GLN A 219 11.67 -5.02 19.98
C GLN A 219 12.48 -5.76 18.91
N ALA A 220 12.81 -5.10 17.79
CA ALA A 220 13.62 -5.69 16.74
C ALA A 220 15.01 -6.10 17.24
N ASN A 221 15.66 -5.30 18.09
CA ASN A 221 16.95 -5.70 18.65
C ASN A 221 16.83 -6.91 19.58
N ALA A 222 15.78 -6.99 20.40
CA ALA A 222 15.51 -8.15 21.24
C ALA A 222 15.26 -9.41 20.39
N ASP A 223 14.48 -9.28 19.31
CA ASP A 223 14.26 -10.34 18.34
C ASP A 223 15.58 -10.79 17.71
N ALA A 224 16.43 -9.85 17.29
CA ALA A 224 17.72 -10.14 16.68
C ALA A 224 18.65 -10.97 17.59
N GLU A 225 18.61 -10.76 18.91
CA GLU A 225 19.36 -11.57 19.88
C GLU A 225 18.89 -13.03 19.87
N VAL A 226 17.57 -13.25 19.85
CA VAL A 226 16.97 -14.59 19.75
C VAL A 226 17.35 -15.26 18.43
N LEU A 227 17.18 -14.56 17.30
CA LEU A 227 17.50 -15.10 15.98
C LEU A 227 19.00 -15.44 15.85
N THR A 228 19.86 -14.61 16.43
CA THR A 228 21.31 -14.87 16.47
C THR A 228 21.65 -16.11 17.29
N ALA A 229 20.97 -16.35 18.41
CA ALA A 229 21.15 -17.56 19.21
C ALA A 229 20.75 -18.82 18.41
N MET A 230 19.58 -18.80 17.77
CA MET A 230 19.11 -19.90 16.91
C MET A 230 20.08 -20.17 15.73
N MET A 231 20.65 -19.11 15.15
CA MET A 231 21.63 -19.24 14.08
C MET A 231 22.93 -19.92 14.55
N ARG A 232 23.38 -19.63 15.78
CA ARG A 232 24.56 -20.28 16.37
C ARG A 232 24.32 -21.74 16.70
N GLU A 233 23.10 -22.11 17.10
CA GLU A 233 22.70 -23.50 17.34
C GLU A 233 22.75 -24.34 16.06
N ASP A 234 22.43 -23.74 14.90
CA ASP A 234 22.61 -24.35 13.58
C ASP A 234 24.08 -24.38 13.11
N GLY A 235 25.04 -23.93 13.93
CA GLY A 235 26.47 -23.93 13.64
C GLY A 235 26.97 -22.73 12.82
N ILE A 236 26.13 -21.73 12.57
CA ILE A 236 26.49 -20.52 11.84
C ILE A 236 26.98 -19.45 12.84
N ASN A 237 28.29 -19.30 12.95
CA ASN A 237 28.96 -18.44 13.95
C ASN A 237 29.28 -17.02 13.44
N GLY A 238 28.37 -16.41 12.68
CA GLY A 238 28.50 -15.03 12.16
C GLY A 238 27.55 -14.03 12.82
N ASP A 239 27.54 -12.81 12.29
CA ASP A 239 26.51 -11.81 12.61
C ASP A 239 25.23 -12.12 11.82
N LEU A 240 24.08 -11.83 12.42
CA LEU A 240 22.77 -11.99 11.77
C LEU A 240 22.68 -11.03 10.58
N ALA A 241 22.65 -11.57 9.36
CA ALA A 241 22.55 -10.76 8.14
C ALA A 241 21.09 -10.62 7.67
N PRO A 242 20.78 -9.65 6.78
CA PRO A 242 19.41 -9.48 6.28
C PRO A 242 18.79 -10.70 5.59
N TRP A 243 19.59 -11.54 4.95
CA TRP A 243 19.13 -12.80 4.33
C TRP A 243 18.97 -13.95 5.32
N ASP A 244 19.30 -13.74 6.59
CA ASP A 244 19.11 -14.71 7.67
C ASP A 244 17.82 -14.43 8.46
N TRP A 245 17.40 -13.15 8.56
CA TRP A 245 16.27 -12.74 9.40
C TRP A 245 15.00 -13.56 9.15
N ARG A 246 14.50 -13.58 7.90
CA ARG A 246 13.22 -14.22 7.56
C ARG A 246 13.23 -15.72 7.84
N TYR A 247 14.37 -16.38 7.63
CA TYR A 247 14.54 -17.80 7.89
C TYR A 247 14.46 -18.11 9.38
N TYR A 248 15.22 -17.36 10.20
CA TYR A 248 15.23 -17.58 11.64
C TYR A 248 13.96 -17.07 12.32
N ALA A 249 13.34 -16.00 11.82
CA ALA A 249 12.03 -15.55 12.27
C ALA A 249 10.98 -16.65 12.03
N GLU A 250 10.97 -17.30 10.87
CA GLU A 250 10.03 -18.40 10.63
C GLU A 250 10.30 -19.61 11.55
N LYS A 251 11.57 -19.97 11.79
CA LYS A 251 11.91 -21.01 12.79
C LYS A 251 11.44 -20.61 14.20
N ARG A 252 11.59 -19.34 14.59
CA ARG A 252 11.13 -18.82 15.89
C ARG A 252 9.61 -18.91 15.98
N ARG A 253 8.90 -18.48 14.94
CA ARG A 253 7.44 -18.53 14.86
C ARG A 253 6.92 -19.94 15.07
N ALA A 254 7.52 -20.92 14.38
CA ALA A 254 7.18 -22.33 14.53
C ALA A 254 7.44 -22.84 15.96
N ALA A 255 8.55 -22.43 16.59
CA ALA A 255 8.92 -22.87 17.93
C ALA A 255 8.06 -22.23 19.05
N GLU A 256 7.74 -20.94 18.95
CA GLU A 256 7.04 -20.18 20.00
C GLU A 256 5.52 -20.30 19.90
N HIS A 257 4.98 -20.37 18.68
CA HIS A 257 3.54 -20.35 18.44
C HIS A 257 2.97 -21.71 17.99
N ASP A 258 3.82 -22.73 17.77
CA ASP A 258 3.41 -24.02 17.18
C ASP A 258 2.55 -23.82 15.91
N LEU A 259 2.89 -22.76 15.17
CA LEU A 259 2.19 -22.34 13.96
C LEU A 259 3.07 -22.64 12.75
N ASP A 260 2.74 -23.71 12.05
CA ASP A 260 3.34 -24.05 10.77
C ASP A 260 2.55 -23.38 9.64
N GLU A 261 3.17 -22.43 8.94
CA GLU A 261 2.52 -21.75 7.81
C GLU A 261 2.13 -22.74 6.70
N ALA A 262 2.87 -23.84 6.51
CA ALA A 262 2.52 -24.89 5.57
C ALA A 262 1.24 -25.64 6.00
N ALA A 263 1.01 -25.80 7.30
CA ALA A 263 -0.23 -26.37 7.84
C ALA A 263 -1.42 -25.39 7.78
N LEU A 264 -1.13 -24.09 7.85
CA LEU A 264 -2.13 -23.03 7.82
C LEU A 264 -2.66 -22.73 6.41
N LYS A 265 -1.75 -22.69 5.43
CA LYS A 265 -2.04 -22.31 4.03
C LYS A 265 -3.22 -23.04 3.38
N PRO A 266 -3.46 -24.34 3.62
CA PRO A 266 -4.64 -25.05 3.11
C PRO A 266 -6.00 -24.48 3.55
N TYR A 267 -6.06 -23.69 4.63
CA TYR A 267 -7.31 -23.09 5.13
C TYR A 267 -7.65 -21.76 4.45
N PHE A 268 -6.67 -21.10 3.83
CA PHE A 268 -6.83 -19.79 3.20
C PHE A 268 -7.03 -19.91 1.69
N GLN A 269 -8.15 -20.48 1.28
CA GLN A 269 -8.53 -20.58 -0.13
C GLN A 269 -8.97 -19.20 -0.65
N LEU A 270 -8.45 -18.77 -1.81
CA LEU A 270 -8.78 -17.47 -2.39
C LEU A 270 -10.30 -17.26 -2.52
N ASP A 271 -11.02 -18.26 -3.01
CA ASP A 271 -12.48 -18.17 -3.21
C ASP A 271 -13.21 -17.98 -1.89
N ARG A 272 -12.81 -18.70 -0.84
CA ARG A 272 -13.39 -18.55 0.51
C ARG A 272 -13.05 -17.20 1.14
N MET A 273 -11.86 -16.66 0.89
CA MET A 273 -11.48 -15.34 1.41
C MET A 273 -12.20 -14.20 0.69
N ILE A 274 -12.51 -14.35 -0.60
CA ILE A 274 -13.40 -13.42 -1.30
C ILE A 274 -14.80 -13.47 -0.69
N GLU A 275 -15.35 -14.68 -0.49
CA GLU A 275 -16.65 -14.85 0.17
C GLU A 275 -16.66 -14.24 1.58
N ALA A 276 -15.60 -14.41 2.36
CA ALA A 276 -15.45 -13.79 3.68
C ALA A 276 -15.51 -12.26 3.61
N SER A 277 -14.76 -11.66 2.67
CA SER A 277 -14.75 -10.22 2.46
C SER A 277 -16.13 -9.69 2.06
N PHE A 278 -16.89 -10.44 1.25
CA PHE A 278 -18.24 -10.08 0.82
C PHE A 278 -19.27 -10.25 1.94
N ALA A 279 -19.15 -11.32 2.74
CA ALA A 279 -20.00 -11.56 3.88
C ALA A 279 -19.86 -10.46 4.94
N CYS A 280 -18.63 -9.99 5.20
CA CYS A 280 -18.41 -8.86 6.09
C CYS A 280 -19.09 -7.58 5.57
N ALA A 281 -18.97 -7.29 4.27
CA ALA A 281 -19.60 -6.13 3.65
C ALA A 281 -21.14 -6.22 3.64
N ASN A 282 -21.68 -7.43 3.53
CA ASN A 282 -23.12 -7.67 3.68
C ASN A 282 -23.58 -7.34 5.10
N ARG A 283 -22.87 -7.86 6.12
CA ARG A 283 -23.23 -7.67 7.53
C ARG A 283 -23.09 -6.21 7.99
N LEU A 284 -22.10 -5.50 7.47
CA LEU A 284 -21.84 -4.09 7.81
C LEU A 284 -22.73 -3.12 7.03
N PHE A 285 -22.90 -3.34 5.73
CA PHE A 285 -23.44 -2.32 4.80
C PHE A 285 -24.59 -2.83 3.92
N GLY A 286 -25.02 -4.08 4.07
CA GLY A 286 -26.12 -4.67 3.31
C GLY A 286 -25.78 -4.91 1.83
N LEU A 287 -24.49 -4.98 1.47
CA LEU A 287 -24.07 -5.25 0.09
C LEU A 287 -24.22 -6.73 -0.28
N GLU A 288 -24.69 -6.98 -1.50
CA GLU A 288 -24.85 -8.32 -2.08
C GLU A 288 -24.04 -8.41 -3.37
N PHE A 289 -23.40 -9.55 -3.61
CA PHE A 289 -22.45 -9.73 -4.72
C PHE A 289 -22.89 -10.90 -5.59
N LYS A 290 -23.23 -10.61 -6.85
CA LYS A 290 -23.62 -11.64 -7.82
C LYS A 290 -22.59 -11.72 -8.95
N PRO A 291 -22.09 -12.92 -9.32
CA PRO A 291 -21.20 -13.06 -10.46
C PRO A 291 -21.77 -12.41 -11.72
N LEU A 292 -20.94 -11.65 -12.42
CA LEU A 292 -21.28 -10.92 -13.63
C LEU A 292 -20.42 -11.43 -14.79
N ASP A 293 -21.06 -12.04 -15.79
CA ASP A 293 -20.38 -12.54 -16.99
C ASP A 293 -20.29 -11.43 -18.05
N VAL A 294 -19.09 -10.83 -18.15
CA VAL A 294 -18.78 -9.74 -19.08
C VAL A 294 -17.39 -9.91 -19.67
N PRO A 295 -17.10 -9.34 -20.85
CA PRO A 295 -15.74 -9.32 -21.39
C PRO A 295 -14.79 -8.57 -20.46
N LEU A 296 -13.74 -9.24 -19.99
CA LEU A 296 -12.68 -8.67 -19.16
C LEU A 296 -11.36 -8.61 -19.93
N TYR A 297 -10.44 -7.75 -19.47
CA TYR A 297 -9.15 -7.56 -20.13
C TYR A 297 -8.18 -8.73 -19.93
N HIS A 298 -8.49 -9.67 -19.03
CA HIS A 298 -7.71 -10.88 -18.79
C HIS A 298 -8.64 -12.03 -18.38
N PRO A 299 -8.39 -13.28 -18.83
CA PRO A 299 -9.27 -14.43 -18.57
C PRO A 299 -9.36 -14.84 -17.09
N ASP A 300 -8.33 -14.53 -16.28
CA ASP A 300 -8.35 -14.81 -14.85
C ASP A 300 -9.10 -13.74 -14.02
N CYS A 301 -9.53 -12.64 -14.65
CA CYS A 301 -10.32 -11.63 -13.94
C CYS A 301 -11.74 -12.15 -13.67
N ARG A 302 -12.31 -11.72 -12.54
CA ARG A 302 -13.68 -12.02 -12.15
C ARG A 302 -14.44 -10.73 -11.90
N ALA A 303 -15.73 -10.70 -12.22
CA ALA A 303 -16.57 -9.53 -12.01
C ALA A 303 -17.84 -9.90 -11.24
N TRP A 304 -18.32 -8.94 -10.46
CA TRP A 304 -19.55 -9.04 -9.67
C TRP A 304 -20.41 -7.78 -9.85
N ASP A 305 -21.71 -7.98 -10.02
CA ASP A 305 -22.72 -6.95 -9.82
C ASP A 305 -22.96 -6.79 -8.32
N VAL A 306 -22.84 -5.57 -7.82
CA VAL A 306 -22.98 -5.24 -6.40
C VAL A 306 -24.30 -4.53 -6.20
N THR A 307 -25.16 -5.10 -5.37
CA THR A 307 -26.50 -4.57 -5.08
C THR A 307 -26.71 -4.32 -3.60
N ARG A 308 -27.69 -3.47 -3.25
CA ARG A 308 -28.23 -3.31 -1.90
C ARG A 308 -29.74 -3.21 -2.00
N GLU A 309 -30.46 -4.13 -1.34
CA GLU A 309 -31.92 -4.20 -1.40
C GLU A 309 -32.47 -4.22 -2.85
N GLY A 310 -31.75 -4.93 -3.74
CA GLY A 310 -32.08 -5.02 -5.17
C GLY A 310 -31.72 -3.79 -6.02
N GLN A 311 -31.18 -2.72 -5.43
CA GLN A 311 -30.65 -1.56 -6.17
C GLN A 311 -29.21 -1.79 -6.57
N HIS A 312 -28.87 -1.48 -7.82
CA HIS A 312 -27.49 -1.53 -8.31
C HIS A 312 -26.63 -0.44 -7.66
N ILE A 313 -25.52 -0.84 -7.05
CA ILE A 313 -24.57 0.03 -6.37
C ILE A 313 -23.29 0.19 -7.19
N ALA A 314 -22.69 -0.91 -7.66
CA ALA A 314 -21.41 -0.89 -8.37
C ALA A 314 -21.18 -2.14 -9.21
N VAL A 315 -20.14 -2.10 -10.06
CA VAL A 315 -19.49 -3.32 -10.57
C VAL A 315 -18.14 -3.45 -9.89
N PHE A 316 -17.86 -4.62 -9.32
CA PHE A 316 -16.57 -4.95 -8.72
C PHE A 316 -15.81 -5.96 -9.59
N ILE A 317 -14.51 -5.74 -9.80
CA ILE A 317 -13.63 -6.60 -10.59
C ILE A 317 -12.44 -7.02 -9.72
N GLY A 318 -12.12 -8.30 -9.70
CA GLY A 318 -10.95 -8.85 -9.02
C GLY A 318 -9.94 -9.48 -10.00
N ASP A 319 -8.68 -9.03 -9.95
CA ASP A 319 -7.55 -9.55 -10.71
C ASP A 319 -6.41 -9.99 -9.78
N TYR A 320 -6.45 -11.24 -9.33
CA TYR A 320 -5.73 -11.66 -8.13
C TYR A 320 -4.32 -12.21 -8.34
N PHE A 321 -4.00 -12.76 -9.53
CA PHE A 321 -2.77 -13.56 -9.70
C PHE A 321 -1.58 -12.78 -10.25
N ALA A 322 -0.38 -13.09 -9.76
CA ALA A 322 0.89 -12.62 -10.31
C ALA A 322 1.11 -13.18 -11.73
N ARG A 323 1.74 -12.38 -12.59
CA ARG A 323 2.17 -12.73 -13.95
C ARG A 323 3.16 -11.69 -14.47
N GLY A 324 4.05 -12.07 -15.37
CA GLY A 324 5.11 -11.19 -15.89
C GLY A 324 4.62 -9.94 -16.66
N SER A 325 3.34 -9.88 -17.04
CA SER A 325 2.72 -8.70 -17.65
C SER A 325 2.07 -7.73 -16.64
N LYS A 326 2.02 -8.08 -15.36
CA LYS A 326 1.42 -7.28 -14.28
C LYS A 326 2.53 -6.76 -13.35
N ARG A 327 2.45 -5.50 -12.92
CA ARG A 327 3.35 -4.97 -11.90
C ARG A 327 3.15 -5.66 -10.55
N SER A 328 4.22 -5.84 -9.78
CA SER A 328 4.16 -6.36 -8.41
C SER A 328 3.40 -5.42 -7.46
N GLY A 329 2.92 -5.96 -6.34
CA GLY A 329 2.14 -5.25 -5.31
C GLY A 329 0.64 -5.56 -5.35
N ALA A 330 -0.14 -4.76 -4.65
CA ALA A 330 -1.60 -4.78 -4.70
C ALA A 330 -2.10 -3.33 -4.80
N TRP A 331 -3.26 -3.12 -5.42
CA TRP A 331 -3.91 -1.82 -5.49
C TRP A 331 -5.38 -1.92 -5.90
N CYS A 332 -6.15 -0.93 -5.48
CA CYS A 332 -7.49 -0.64 -5.96
C CYS A 332 -7.49 0.51 -6.98
N SER A 333 -8.40 0.50 -7.94
CA SER A 333 -8.65 1.59 -8.86
C SER A 333 -10.11 1.67 -9.27
N ALA A 334 -10.56 2.84 -9.70
CA ALA A 334 -11.85 3.01 -10.36
C ALA A 334 -11.64 3.11 -11.88
N MET A 335 -12.25 2.21 -12.66
CA MET A 335 -12.37 2.38 -14.11
C MET A 335 -13.37 3.49 -14.45
N ARG A 336 -14.37 3.66 -13.57
CA ARG A 336 -15.34 4.76 -13.55
C ARG A 336 -15.65 5.07 -12.10
N SER A 337 -15.62 6.35 -11.73
CA SER A 337 -15.96 6.81 -10.38
C SER A 337 -17.46 7.03 -10.22
N GLN A 338 -17.94 7.14 -8.98
CA GLN A 338 -19.33 7.48 -8.68
C GLN A 338 -19.57 8.99 -8.89
N ALA A 339 -20.76 9.38 -9.38
CA ALA A 339 -21.19 10.78 -9.39
C ALA A 339 -22.72 10.88 -9.50
N LYS A 340 -23.29 12.04 -9.15
CA LYS A 340 -24.71 12.39 -9.40
C LYS A 340 -24.86 13.48 -10.47
N PHE A 341 -23.80 14.25 -10.73
CA PHE A 341 -23.78 15.35 -11.69
C PHE A 341 -22.65 15.18 -12.72
N PRO A 342 -22.89 15.47 -14.02
CA PRO A 342 -24.15 15.95 -14.61
C PRO A 342 -25.24 14.89 -14.70
N GLU A 343 -24.87 13.61 -14.64
CA GLU A 343 -25.76 12.47 -14.64
C GLU A 343 -25.33 11.49 -13.55
N ALA A 344 -26.29 10.73 -13.02
CA ALA A 344 -25.98 9.70 -12.04
C ALA A 344 -25.24 8.52 -12.71
N GLN A 345 -24.10 8.15 -12.15
CA GLN A 345 -23.31 7.00 -12.59
C GLN A 345 -22.81 6.18 -11.40
N THR A 346 -22.86 4.86 -11.53
CA THR A 346 -22.33 3.91 -10.55
C THR A 346 -20.85 3.60 -10.82
N PRO A 347 -20.03 3.38 -9.79
CA PRO A 347 -18.61 3.11 -9.96
C PRO A 347 -18.36 1.71 -10.53
N ILE A 348 -17.26 1.59 -11.28
CA ILE A 348 -16.68 0.31 -11.72
C ILE A 348 -15.32 0.21 -11.08
N VAL A 349 -15.20 -0.65 -10.08
CA VAL A 349 -14.06 -0.73 -9.17
C VAL A 349 -13.27 -2.00 -9.45
N ILE A 350 -11.95 -1.91 -9.40
CA ILE A 350 -11.04 -3.02 -9.63
C ILE A 350 -10.03 -3.16 -8.50
N ASN A 351 -9.94 -4.35 -7.93
CA ASN A 351 -8.83 -4.76 -7.09
C ASN A 351 -7.85 -5.62 -7.89
N VAL A 352 -6.57 -5.29 -7.79
CA VAL A 352 -5.48 -6.06 -8.37
C VAL A 352 -4.56 -6.53 -7.28
N CYS A 353 -4.29 -7.84 -7.25
CA CYS A 353 -3.32 -8.47 -6.36
C CYS A 353 -2.29 -9.27 -7.18
N ASN A 354 -1.28 -9.80 -6.49
CA ASN A 354 -0.18 -10.58 -7.06
C ASN A 354 0.02 -11.91 -6.33
N PHE A 355 -1.07 -12.63 -6.04
CA PHE A 355 -1.03 -13.93 -5.39
C PHE A 355 -0.44 -15.01 -6.31
N ALA A 356 0.15 -16.04 -5.73
CA ALA A 356 0.58 -17.21 -6.49
C ALA A 356 -0.62 -17.90 -7.13
N LYS A 357 -0.52 -18.23 -8.43
CA LYS A 357 -1.56 -18.99 -9.12
C LYS A 357 -1.42 -20.47 -8.74
N GLY A 358 -2.53 -21.10 -8.41
CA GLY A 358 -2.59 -22.53 -8.04
C GLY A 358 -4.00 -23.09 -8.22
N ASN A 359 -4.16 -24.40 -8.04
CA ASN A 359 -5.45 -25.08 -8.11
C ASN A 359 -5.59 -26.12 -6.97
N PRO A 360 -6.32 -25.83 -5.88
CA PRO A 360 -6.96 -24.54 -5.58
C PRO A 360 -5.92 -23.43 -5.31
N ALA A 361 -6.31 -22.18 -5.48
CA ALA A 361 -5.46 -21.05 -5.16
C ALA A 361 -5.43 -20.84 -3.63
N LEU A 362 -4.29 -21.09 -3.01
CA LEU A 362 -4.07 -20.96 -1.57
C LEU A 362 -3.26 -19.69 -1.27
N LEU A 363 -3.75 -18.89 -0.33
CA LEU A 363 -3.15 -17.65 0.13
C LEU A 363 -2.31 -17.90 1.38
N SER A 364 -1.24 -17.13 1.56
CA SER A 364 -0.71 -16.93 2.91
C SER A 364 -1.71 -16.10 3.73
N TYR A 365 -1.47 -16.01 5.04
CA TYR A 365 -2.23 -15.10 5.89
C TYR A 365 -2.11 -13.64 5.42
N ASP A 366 -0.90 -13.20 5.06
CA ASP A 366 -0.63 -11.85 4.55
C ASP A 366 -1.34 -11.58 3.21
N ASP A 367 -1.42 -12.58 2.33
CA ASP A 367 -2.18 -12.47 1.08
C ASP A 367 -3.69 -12.34 1.35
N ALA A 368 -4.23 -13.06 2.35
CA ALA A 368 -5.61 -12.92 2.78
C ALA A 368 -5.87 -11.52 3.40
N ARG A 369 -4.96 -11.00 4.22
CA ARG A 369 -5.02 -9.61 4.72
C ARG A 369 -4.98 -8.61 3.58
N THR A 370 -4.09 -8.80 2.60
CA THR A 370 -3.98 -7.95 1.41
C THR A 370 -5.30 -7.93 0.61
N LEU A 371 -6.00 -9.06 0.53
CA LEU A 371 -7.32 -9.12 -0.10
C LEU A 371 -8.33 -8.22 0.62
N PHE A 372 -8.40 -8.29 1.95
CA PHE A 372 -9.27 -7.43 2.75
C PHE A 372 -8.86 -5.96 2.65
N HIS A 373 -7.56 -5.66 2.67
CA HIS A 373 -7.01 -4.32 2.48
C HIS A 373 -7.53 -3.68 1.19
N GLU A 374 -7.31 -4.34 0.05
CA GLU A 374 -7.78 -3.80 -1.23
C GLU A 374 -9.31 -3.74 -1.30
N PHE A 375 -10.00 -4.67 -0.63
CA PHE A 375 -11.45 -4.62 -0.56
C PHE A 375 -11.99 -3.45 0.27
N GLY A 376 -11.28 -3.00 1.30
CA GLY A 376 -11.62 -1.77 2.01
C GLY A 376 -11.48 -0.52 1.14
N HIS A 377 -10.45 -0.44 0.29
CA HIS A 377 -10.39 0.59 -0.77
C HIS A 377 -11.57 0.48 -1.73
N ALA A 378 -11.94 -0.75 -2.12
CA ALA A 378 -13.07 -0.97 -3.01
C ALA A 378 -14.40 -0.54 -2.36
N LEU A 379 -14.59 -0.79 -1.06
CA LEU A 379 -15.76 -0.30 -0.32
C LEU A 379 -15.82 1.23 -0.30
N HIS A 380 -14.69 1.90 -0.08
CA HIS A 380 -14.62 3.37 -0.14
C HIS A 380 -15.01 3.91 -1.52
N GLN A 381 -14.67 3.20 -2.60
CA GLN A 381 -15.12 3.57 -3.95
C GLN A 381 -16.60 3.26 -4.19
N MET A 382 -17.06 2.05 -3.83
CA MET A 382 -18.40 1.55 -4.15
C MET A 382 -19.50 2.26 -3.35
N LEU A 383 -19.22 2.63 -2.10
CA LEU A 383 -20.19 3.27 -1.20
C LEU A 383 -20.19 4.81 -1.28
N SER A 384 -19.31 5.41 -2.09
CA SER A 384 -19.29 6.85 -2.36
C SER A 384 -20.68 7.34 -2.80
N ASP A 385 -21.17 8.42 -2.19
CA ASP A 385 -22.49 9.01 -2.48
C ASP A 385 -22.43 10.54 -2.66
N VAL A 386 -21.45 11.01 -3.43
CA VAL A 386 -21.21 12.44 -3.66
C VAL A 386 -21.90 12.96 -4.92
N THR A 387 -22.00 14.28 -5.03
CA THR A 387 -22.56 14.94 -6.23
C THR A 387 -21.56 14.96 -7.37
N TYR A 388 -20.31 15.33 -7.10
CA TYR A 388 -19.28 15.57 -8.13
C TYR A 388 -18.23 14.47 -8.18
N GLU A 389 -17.94 13.97 -9.38
CA GLU A 389 -16.95 12.89 -9.61
C GLU A 389 -15.56 13.21 -9.04
N SER A 390 -15.16 14.49 -9.07
CA SER A 390 -13.84 14.94 -8.61
C SER A 390 -13.59 14.77 -7.11
N VAL A 391 -14.63 14.50 -6.32
CA VAL A 391 -14.55 14.21 -4.89
C VAL A 391 -15.08 12.83 -4.53
N SER A 392 -15.31 11.96 -5.52
CA SER A 392 -15.82 10.61 -5.29
C SER A 392 -14.78 9.65 -4.74
N GLY A 393 -15.24 8.76 -3.86
CA GLY A 393 -14.52 7.60 -3.36
C GLY A 393 -13.19 7.99 -2.74
N THR A 394 -12.09 7.39 -3.23
CA THR A 394 -10.75 7.61 -2.66
C THR A 394 -10.13 8.97 -3.03
N SER A 395 -10.92 9.95 -3.49
CA SER A 395 -10.48 11.33 -3.78
C SER A 395 -10.33 12.16 -2.50
N VAL A 396 -9.57 11.63 -1.54
CA VAL A 396 -9.36 12.16 -0.18
C VAL A 396 -7.89 12.53 0.05
N ALA A 397 -7.57 13.04 1.25
CA ALA A 397 -6.18 13.23 1.67
C ALA A 397 -5.42 11.90 1.64
N ARG A 398 -4.13 11.93 1.29
CA ARG A 398 -3.30 10.73 1.14
C ARG A 398 -3.10 10.01 2.46
N ASP A 399 -3.00 10.74 3.56
CA ASP A 399 -2.92 10.21 4.92
C ASP A 399 -4.29 9.87 5.56
N PHE A 400 -5.35 9.87 4.74
CA PHE A 400 -6.67 9.35 5.10
C PHE A 400 -7.10 8.18 4.21
N VAL A 401 -6.55 8.07 3.00
CA VAL A 401 -7.01 7.10 2.01
C VAL A 401 -6.82 5.65 2.45
N GLU A 402 -5.80 5.37 3.27
CA GLU A 402 -5.52 4.02 3.76
C GLU A 402 -6.36 3.64 4.99
N LEU A 403 -7.14 4.57 5.57
CA LEU A 403 -7.99 4.24 6.71
C LEU A 403 -9.01 3.14 6.34
N PRO A 404 -9.85 3.29 5.30
CA PRO A 404 -10.83 2.24 4.97
C PRO A 404 -10.22 0.90 4.60
N SER A 405 -9.06 0.89 3.94
CA SER A 405 -8.37 -0.35 3.56
C SER A 405 -7.85 -1.10 4.77
N GLN A 406 -7.05 -0.44 5.60
CA GLN A 406 -6.44 -1.07 6.76
C GLN A 406 -7.46 -1.39 7.85
N LEU A 407 -8.47 -0.52 8.03
CA LEU A 407 -9.61 -0.81 8.90
C LEU A 407 -10.23 -2.15 8.49
N TYR A 408 -10.49 -2.36 7.19
CA TYR A 408 -11.14 -3.58 6.73
C TYR A 408 -10.34 -4.87 7.01
N GLU A 409 -9.01 -4.78 7.17
CA GLU A 409 -8.17 -5.93 7.53
C GLU A 409 -8.57 -6.56 8.87
N HIS A 410 -9.04 -5.75 9.83
CA HIS A 410 -9.43 -6.24 11.16
C HIS A 410 -10.60 -7.24 11.11
N TRP A 411 -11.47 -7.16 10.08
CA TRP A 411 -12.58 -8.12 9.93
C TRP A 411 -12.11 -9.51 9.50
N LEU A 412 -10.94 -9.63 8.89
CA LEU A 412 -10.34 -10.96 8.69
C LEU A 412 -10.01 -11.60 10.03
N GLU A 413 -9.66 -10.82 11.06
CA GLU A 413 -9.23 -11.33 12.37
C GLU A 413 -10.38 -11.62 13.32
N VAL A 414 -11.62 -11.25 12.96
CA VAL A 414 -12.79 -11.53 13.79
C VAL A 414 -13.01 -13.06 13.84
N PRO A 415 -13.04 -13.69 15.03
CA PRO A 415 -13.06 -15.15 15.15
C PRO A 415 -14.21 -15.84 14.43
N GLU A 416 -15.38 -15.20 14.38
CA GLU A 416 -16.56 -15.76 13.69
C GLU A 416 -16.41 -15.73 12.15
N VAL A 417 -15.62 -14.79 11.59
CA VAL A 417 -15.31 -14.74 10.16
C VAL A 417 -14.36 -15.87 9.79
N LEU A 418 -13.24 -16.00 10.50
CA LEU A 418 -12.30 -17.11 10.24
C LEU A 418 -12.92 -18.48 10.51
N GLY A 419 -13.73 -18.60 11.57
CA GLY A 419 -14.42 -19.84 11.90
C GLY A 419 -15.37 -20.32 10.80
N GLU A 420 -15.96 -19.41 10.03
CA GLU A 420 -16.88 -19.74 8.93
C GLU A 420 -16.15 -19.96 7.59
N PHE A 421 -15.16 -19.11 7.28
CA PHE A 421 -14.58 -19.06 5.93
C PHE A 421 -13.25 -19.78 5.79
N ALA A 422 -12.45 -19.89 6.86
CA ALA A 422 -11.16 -20.57 6.81
C ALA A 422 -11.36 -22.10 6.89
N THR A 423 -11.66 -22.71 5.75
CA THR A 423 -11.90 -24.16 5.62
C THR A 423 -10.80 -24.84 4.82
N HIS A 424 -10.43 -26.05 5.22
CA HIS A 424 -9.33 -26.79 4.60
C HIS A 424 -9.66 -27.20 3.16
N ALA A 425 -8.79 -26.86 2.21
CA ALA A 425 -9.00 -27.04 0.78
C ALA A 425 -9.30 -28.48 0.33
N LYS A 426 -8.82 -29.49 1.07
CA LYS A 426 -9.06 -30.91 0.73
C LYS A 426 -10.21 -31.55 1.50
N THR A 427 -10.46 -31.13 2.74
CA THR A 427 -11.42 -31.81 3.64
C THR A 427 -12.70 -31.03 3.83
N GLY A 428 -12.69 -29.72 3.55
CA GLY A 428 -13.80 -28.81 3.80
C GLY A 428 -14.01 -28.50 5.29
N GLU A 429 -13.21 -29.07 6.19
CA GLU A 429 -13.34 -28.86 7.63
C GLU A 429 -12.90 -27.44 8.02
N PRO A 430 -13.57 -26.80 8.99
CA PRO A 430 -13.17 -25.51 9.50
C PRO A 430 -11.81 -25.57 10.20
N MET A 431 -11.11 -24.45 10.24
CA MET A 431 -9.88 -24.31 11.01
C MET A 431 -10.12 -24.71 12.47
N PRO A 432 -9.32 -25.62 13.04
CA PRO A 432 -9.43 -25.97 14.45
C PRO A 432 -9.26 -24.72 15.32
N LYS A 433 -10.08 -24.59 16.37
CA LYS A 433 -10.05 -23.42 17.26
C LYS A 433 -8.65 -23.15 17.82
N GLU A 434 -7.91 -24.20 18.18
CA GLU A 434 -6.54 -24.05 18.69
C GLU A 434 -5.60 -23.42 17.64
N MET A 435 -5.73 -23.79 16.37
CA MET A 435 -4.96 -23.19 15.27
C MET A 435 -5.39 -21.73 15.06
N LEU A 436 -6.69 -21.44 15.11
CA LEU A 436 -7.20 -20.07 15.03
C LEU A 436 -6.65 -19.20 16.16
N ASP A 437 -6.71 -19.67 17.40
CA ASP A 437 -6.19 -18.95 18.58
C ASP A 437 -4.67 -18.71 18.44
N LYS A 438 -3.91 -19.65 17.85
CA LYS A 438 -2.48 -19.48 17.53
C LYS A 438 -2.23 -18.43 16.44
N VAL A 439 -3.02 -18.42 15.37
CA VAL A 439 -2.93 -17.40 14.29
C VAL A 439 -3.16 -16.00 14.86
N LEU A 440 -4.23 -15.84 15.64
CA LEU A 440 -4.57 -14.56 16.28
C LEU A 440 -3.53 -14.16 17.34
N GLY A 441 -3.02 -15.12 18.11
CA GLY A 441 -1.94 -14.89 19.08
C GLY A 441 -0.60 -14.49 18.44
N ALA A 442 -0.36 -14.91 17.20
CA ALA A 442 0.81 -14.54 16.40
C ALA A 442 0.61 -13.24 15.59
N ALA A 443 -0.51 -12.53 15.73
CA ALA A 443 -0.78 -11.30 14.96
C ALA A 443 0.26 -10.19 15.19
N THR A 444 0.92 -10.19 16.36
CA THR A 444 2.01 -9.25 16.70
C THR A 444 3.42 -9.82 16.47
N PHE A 445 3.51 -11.02 15.88
CA PHE A 445 4.78 -11.68 15.60
C PHE A 445 5.66 -10.84 14.65
N ASP A 446 6.94 -10.69 15.01
CA ASP A 446 7.96 -9.96 14.22
C ASP A 446 7.58 -8.49 13.91
N MET A 447 6.63 -7.90 14.66
CA MET A 447 6.20 -6.52 14.44
C MET A 447 7.33 -5.52 14.67
N GLY A 448 8.33 -5.82 15.51
CA GLY A 448 9.56 -5.03 15.61
C GLY A 448 10.23 -4.87 14.25
N PHE A 449 10.51 -5.98 13.56
CA PHE A 449 11.10 -5.99 12.23
C PHE A 449 10.25 -5.22 11.22
N GLN A 450 8.96 -5.58 11.10
CA GLN A 450 8.06 -5.01 10.11
C GLN A 450 7.91 -3.49 10.28
N THR A 451 7.87 -3.02 11.52
CA THR A 451 7.80 -1.59 11.84
C THR A 451 9.11 -0.88 11.50
N VAL A 452 10.26 -1.46 11.85
CA VAL A 452 11.58 -0.87 11.57
C VAL A 452 11.82 -0.71 10.07
N GLU A 453 11.62 -1.76 9.26
CA GLU A 453 11.87 -1.67 7.81
C GLU A 453 10.99 -0.60 7.14
N TYR A 454 9.75 -0.44 7.61
CA TYR A 454 8.79 0.54 7.08
C TYR A 454 9.13 1.96 7.53
N VAL A 455 9.31 2.19 8.84
CA VAL A 455 9.56 3.52 9.40
C VAL A 455 10.88 4.09 8.87
N ALA A 456 11.90 3.23 8.67
CA ALA A 456 13.13 3.63 8.01
C ALA A 456 12.89 4.18 6.59
N SER A 457 12.05 3.52 5.79
CA SER A 457 11.65 4.02 4.47
C SER A 457 10.92 5.36 4.55
N ALA A 458 9.99 5.52 5.49
CA ALA A 458 9.23 6.76 5.67
C ALA A 458 10.09 7.95 6.15
N LEU A 459 11.03 7.70 7.06
CA LEU A 459 11.96 8.73 7.57
C LEU A 459 12.93 9.20 6.49
N VAL A 460 13.43 8.28 5.64
CA VAL A 460 14.28 8.65 4.50
C VAL A 460 13.48 9.45 3.46
N ASP A 461 12.25 9.03 3.13
CA ASP A 461 11.36 9.81 2.24
C ASP A 461 11.16 11.24 2.76
N LEU A 462 10.80 11.40 4.04
CA LEU A 462 10.66 12.73 4.64
C LEU A 462 11.97 13.52 4.55
N ALA A 463 13.10 12.93 4.93
CA ALA A 463 14.40 13.59 4.94
C ALA A 463 14.92 14.01 3.55
N PHE A 464 14.46 13.36 2.47
CA PHE A 464 14.76 13.79 1.10
C PHE A 464 14.02 15.06 0.69
N HIS A 465 12.87 15.35 1.30
CA HIS A 465 11.96 16.42 0.90
C HIS A 465 11.87 17.56 1.93
N ASP A 466 12.32 17.31 3.17
CA ASP A 466 12.38 18.25 4.29
C ASP A 466 13.71 19.02 4.32
N GLY A 467 13.92 19.84 3.29
CA GLY A 467 15.12 20.65 3.11
C GLY A 467 15.59 20.73 1.66
N ALA A 468 16.89 21.00 1.47
CA ALA A 468 17.52 20.99 0.16
C ALA A 468 17.63 19.56 -0.39
N ALA A 469 17.36 19.37 -1.68
CA ALA A 469 17.47 18.07 -2.33
C ALA A 469 18.92 17.57 -2.25
N PRO A 470 19.15 16.32 -1.82
CA PRO A 470 20.50 15.76 -1.77
C PRO A 470 21.04 15.53 -3.18
N ALA A 471 22.28 15.98 -3.44
CA ALA A 471 22.97 15.69 -4.69
C ALA A 471 23.24 14.18 -4.88
N ASP A 472 23.46 13.47 -3.77
CA ASP A 472 23.58 12.00 -3.73
C ASP A 472 22.50 11.43 -2.79
N PRO A 473 21.37 10.94 -3.34
CA PRO A 473 20.30 10.33 -2.55
C PRO A 473 20.76 9.11 -1.74
N MET A 474 21.74 8.33 -2.24
CA MET A 474 22.23 7.15 -1.54
C MET A 474 23.08 7.54 -0.33
N ALA A 475 23.91 8.58 -0.46
CA ALA A 475 24.65 9.12 0.67
C ALA A 475 23.71 9.70 1.75
N LYS A 476 22.67 10.44 1.34
CA LYS A 476 21.67 10.98 2.27
C LYS A 476 20.86 9.87 2.95
N GLN A 477 20.48 8.81 2.22
CA GLN A 477 19.86 7.63 2.80
C GLN A 477 20.75 7.02 3.88
N ALA A 478 22.03 6.76 3.56
CA ALA A 478 22.97 6.16 4.52
C ALA A 478 23.16 7.04 5.76
N GLN A 479 23.25 8.36 5.59
CA GLN A 479 23.30 9.32 6.70
C GLN A 479 22.08 9.18 7.62
N VAL A 480 20.86 9.22 7.06
CA VAL A 480 19.62 9.15 7.84
C VAL A 480 19.52 7.83 8.60
N LEU A 481 19.84 6.71 7.94
CA LEU A 481 19.82 5.38 8.56
C LEU A 481 20.84 5.26 9.70
N ALA A 482 22.01 5.89 9.57
CA ALA A 482 23.01 5.94 10.63
C ALA A 482 22.53 6.81 11.82
N GLU A 483 21.92 7.98 11.54
CA GLU A 483 21.40 8.90 12.57
C GLU A 483 20.30 8.25 13.44
N ILE A 484 19.40 7.46 12.85
CA ILE A 484 18.34 6.75 13.59
C ILE A 484 18.85 5.44 14.23
N GLY A 485 20.10 5.06 13.96
CA GLY A 485 20.73 3.82 14.41
C GLY A 485 19.99 2.58 13.91
N MET A 486 19.79 2.49 12.59
CA MET A 486 19.17 1.34 11.93
C MET A 486 19.87 0.02 12.33
N PRO A 487 19.13 -1.03 12.77
CA PRO A 487 19.71 -2.34 13.03
C PRO A 487 20.37 -2.94 11.78
N GLU A 488 21.58 -3.48 11.91
CA GLU A 488 22.37 -3.98 10.77
C GLU A 488 21.74 -5.17 10.04
N ALA A 489 20.97 -5.99 10.75
CA ALA A 489 20.27 -7.14 10.20
C ALA A 489 19.00 -6.76 9.41
N ILE A 490 18.59 -5.49 9.45
CA ILE A 490 17.35 -5.01 8.82
C ILE A 490 17.71 -4.02 7.71
N ARG A 491 16.89 -3.98 6.66
CA ARG A 491 16.98 -3.01 5.56
C ARG A 491 15.67 -2.23 5.46
N MET A 492 15.72 -1.11 4.75
CA MET A 492 14.50 -0.40 4.38
C MET A 492 13.58 -1.33 3.59
N ARG A 493 12.27 -1.26 3.85
CA ARG A 493 11.24 -2.02 3.10
C ARG A 493 11.31 -1.73 1.60
N HIS A 494 11.64 -0.48 1.27
CA HIS A 494 11.97 -0.04 -0.08
C HIS A 494 13.24 0.80 -0.05
N ALA A 495 14.32 0.31 -0.65
CA ALA A 495 15.52 1.12 -0.89
C ALA A 495 15.27 2.17 -1.97
N THR A 496 15.97 3.32 -1.91
CA THR A 496 15.77 4.46 -2.83
C THR A 496 15.63 4.08 -4.32
N PRO A 497 16.50 3.24 -4.92
CA PRO A 497 16.44 2.94 -6.35
C PRO A 497 15.25 2.08 -6.77
N GLN A 498 14.55 1.46 -5.80
CA GLN A 498 13.37 0.63 -6.00
C GLN A 498 12.12 1.18 -5.29
N PHE A 499 12.18 2.40 -4.77
CA PHE A 499 11.11 3.01 -4.00
C PHE A 499 10.02 3.64 -4.89
N ALA A 500 9.32 2.78 -5.65
CA ALA A 500 8.34 3.21 -6.64
C ALA A 500 7.23 4.10 -6.05
N HIS A 501 6.79 3.86 -4.82
CA HIS A 501 5.79 4.71 -4.14
C HIS A 501 6.18 6.21 -4.16
N VAL A 502 7.46 6.50 -3.96
CA VAL A 502 8.01 7.87 -3.85
C VAL A 502 8.45 8.41 -5.21
N PHE A 503 8.99 7.57 -6.12
CA PHE A 503 9.65 8.02 -7.35
C PHE A 503 8.91 7.73 -8.66
N SER A 504 7.89 6.86 -8.66
CA SER A 504 7.08 6.60 -9.88
C SER A 504 6.06 7.70 -10.19
N GLY A 505 5.84 8.60 -9.24
CA GLY A 505 4.91 9.72 -9.31
C GLY A 505 4.90 10.48 -7.98
N ASP A 506 3.92 11.36 -7.79
CA ASP A 506 3.85 12.23 -6.61
C ASP A 506 2.84 11.76 -5.54
N SER A 507 2.27 10.56 -5.70
CA SER A 507 1.22 10.06 -4.82
C SER A 507 1.69 9.92 -3.37
N TYR A 508 2.89 9.37 -3.14
CA TYR A 508 3.47 9.17 -1.79
C TYR A 508 4.83 9.87 -1.58
N SER A 509 5.22 10.81 -2.45
CA SER A 509 6.44 11.61 -2.23
C SER A 509 6.29 12.54 -1.03
N SER A 510 7.19 12.48 -0.04
CA SER A 510 6.99 13.09 1.29
C SER A 510 5.65 12.68 1.91
N GLY A 511 5.23 11.45 1.65
CA GLY A 511 3.89 10.96 1.90
C GLY A 511 3.87 9.49 2.31
N TYR A 512 5.00 8.78 2.31
CA TYR A 512 5.00 7.35 2.62
C TYR A 512 4.61 7.06 4.09
N TYR A 513 4.75 8.05 4.97
CA TYR A 513 4.24 8.01 6.35
C TYR A 513 2.72 7.81 6.44
N SER A 514 1.98 8.06 5.35
CA SER A 514 0.52 7.99 5.32
C SER A 514 -0.04 6.63 5.75
N TYR A 515 0.69 5.54 5.48
CA TYR A 515 0.32 4.21 5.95
C TYR A 515 0.33 4.16 7.48
N MET A 516 1.40 4.61 8.14
CA MET A 516 1.45 4.66 9.61
C MET A 516 0.42 5.63 10.20
N TRP A 517 0.21 6.77 9.55
CA TRP A 517 -0.83 7.72 9.97
C TRP A 517 -2.22 7.08 9.92
N SER A 518 -2.50 6.33 8.86
CA SER A 518 -3.78 5.63 8.71
C SER A 518 -3.89 4.43 9.65
N GLU A 519 -2.78 3.77 10.01
CA GLU A 519 -2.82 2.70 11.01
C GLU A 519 -3.18 3.20 12.40
N VAL A 520 -2.70 4.40 12.75
CA VAL A 520 -3.16 5.09 13.97
C VAL A 520 -4.67 5.32 13.91
N MET A 521 -5.22 5.63 12.74
CA MET A 521 -6.66 5.85 12.54
C MET A 521 -7.47 4.56 12.54
N ASP A 522 -6.97 3.47 11.94
CA ASP A 522 -7.70 2.23 11.77
C ASP A 522 -7.88 1.47 13.09
N ALA A 523 -6.82 1.39 13.91
CA ALA A 523 -6.88 0.63 15.15
C ALA A 523 -7.83 1.31 16.13
N ASP A 524 -7.78 2.64 16.17
CA ASP A 524 -8.70 3.47 16.94
C ASP A 524 -10.13 3.43 16.39
N ALA A 525 -10.30 3.29 15.07
CA ALA A 525 -11.61 3.13 14.44
C ALA A 525 -12.24 1.76 14.71
N PHE A 526 -11.45 0.68 14.68
CA PHE A 526 -11.90 -0.66 15.00
C PHE A 526 -12.22 -0.80 16.50
N GLU A 527 -11.45 -0.15 17.38
CA GLU A 527 -11.75 -0.07 18.81
C GLU A 527 -13.15 0.51 19.07
N ALA A 528 -13.65 1.42 18.22
CA ALA A 528 -15.02 1.93 18.35
C ALA A 528 -16.10 0.84 18.16
N PHE A 529 -15.83 -0.21 17.38
CA PHE A 529 -16.70 -1.38 17.26
C PHE A 529 -16.57 -2.30 18.48
N GLU A 530 -15.35 -2.47 19.01
CA GLU A 530 -15.12 -3.21 20.26
C GLU A 530 -15.82 -2.55 21.45
N GLU A 531 -15.74 -1.22 21.57
CA GLU A 531 -16.44 -0.40 22.57
C GLU A 531 -17.96 -0.55 22.48
N ALA A 532 -18.50 -0.73 21.26
CA ALA A 532 -19.92 -1.01 21.02
C ALA A 532 -20.31 -2.48 21.33
N GLY A 533 -19.32 -3.35 21.57
CA GLY A 533 -19.51 -4.75 21.93
C GLY A 533 -19.66 -5.71 20.75
N SER A 534 -19.44 -5.26 19.52
CA SER A 534 -19.53 -6.11 18.32
C SER A 534 -18.74 -5.53 17.15
N ALA A 535 -17.93 -6.36 16.50
CA ALA A 535 -17.28 -6.04 15.22
C ALA A 535 -18.28 -5.74 14.08
N PHE A 536 -19.57 -6.05 14.28
CA PHE A 536 -20.66 -5.81 13.35
C PHE A 536 -21.77 -4.93 13.95
N ASP A 537 -21.41 -4.05 14.90
CA ASP A 537 -22.37 -3.09 15.44
C ASP A 537 -22.98 -2.20 14.34
N ALA A 538 -24.31 -2.19 14.26
CA ALA A 538 -25.04 -1.52 13.18
C ALA A 538 -24.96 0.01 13.25
N GLU A 539 -24.86 0.60 14.45
CA GLU A 539 -24.74 2.05 14.60
C GLU A 539 -23.34 2.52 14.18
N ARG A 540 -22.29 1.78 14.58
CA ARG A 540 -20.91 2.04 14.17
C ARG A 540 -20.72 1.82 12.67
N ALA A 541 -21.28 0.75 12.10
CA ALA A 541 -21.21 0.50 10.65
C ALA A 541 -21.89 1.63 9.86
N LYS A 542 -23.08 2.07 10.29
CA LYS A 542 -23.77 3.21 9.69
C LYS A 542 -22.98 4.51 9.83
N ALA A 543 -22.35 4.76 10.98
CA ALA A 543 -21.50 5.93 11.19
C ALA A 543 -20.27 5.91 10.28
N LEU A 544 -19.63 4.74 10.13
CA LEU A 544 -18.50 4.54 9.23
C LEU A 544 -18.89 4.81 7.77
N GLU A 545 -20.03 4.27 7.32
CA GLU A 545 -20.54 4.56 5.97
C GLU A 545 -20.84 6.05 5.80
N THR A 546 -21.58 6.64 6.74
CA THR A 546 -22.07 8.03 6.66
C THR A 546 -20.96 9.07 6.70
N HIS A 547 -19.88 8.81 7.43
CA HIS A 547 -18.83 9.81 7.69
C HIS A 547 -17.52 9.50 6.98
N ILE A 548 -17.27 8.28 6.55
CA ILE A 548 -16.02 7.91 5.89
C ILE A 548 -16.32 7.45 4.47
N LEU A 549 -16.99 6.31 4.31
CA LEU A 549 -17.07 5.61 3.01
C LEU A 549 -17.93 6.35 1.96
N SER A 550 -19.00 7.04 2.36
CA SER A 550 -19.92 7.69 1.41
C SER A 550 -19.55 9.12 1.05
N THR A 551 -18.63 9.73 1.80
CA THR A 551 -18.40 11.17 1.72
C THR A 551 -17.26 11.56 0.78
N GLY A 552 -16.35 10.63 0.46
CA GLY A 552 -15.16 10.90 -0.33
C GLY A 552 -14.46 12.21 0.07
N GLY A 553 -14.03 13.00 -0.91
CA GLY A 553 -13.37 14.30 -0.70
C GLY A 553 -14.27 15.49 -0.39
N SER A 554 -15.58 15.27 -0.18
CA SER A 554 -16.60 16.33 -0.04
C SER A 554 -16.42 17.19 1.22
N ARG A 555 -15.67 16.70 2.22
CA ARG A 555 -15.37 17.40 3.47
C ARG A 555 -13.91 17.22 3.86
N ASP A 556 -13.49 17.90 4.93
CA ASP A 556 -12.13 17.72 5.46
C ASP A 556 -11.98 16.39 6.20
N ALA A 557 -10.88 15.67 5.94
CA ALA A 557 -10.64 14.34 6.49
C ALA A 557 -10.61 14.31 8.03
N ALA A 558 -10.09 15.36 8.67
CA ALA A 558 -10.08 15.45 10.13
C ALA A 558 -11.49 15.60 10.70
N GLU A 559 -12.33 16.41 10.04
CA GLU A 559 -13.74 16.58 10.43
C GLU A 559 -14.54 15.28 10.24
N LEU A 560 -14.30 14.56 9.14
CA LEU A 560 -14.93 13.27 8.86
C LEU A 560 -14.58 12.24 9.93
N TYR A 561 -13.29 12.14 10.28
CA TYR A 561 -12.85 11.23 11.34
C TYR A 561 -13.43 11.60 12.71
N VAL A 562 -13.43 12.88 13.09
CA VAL A 562 -14.04 13.34 14.34
C VAL A 562 -15.55 13.10 14.34
N ALA A 563 -16.24 13.23 13.22
CA ALA A 563 -17.67 12.91 13.13
C ALA A 563 -17.95 11.42 13.36
N PHE A 564 -17.07 10.53 12.89
CA PHE A 564 -17.16 9.09 13.12
C PHE A 564 -16.77 8.70 14.55
N ARG A 565 -15.57 9.10 15.00
CA ARG A 565 -14.92 8.61 16.22
C ARG A 565 -15.15 9.48 17.45
N GLY A 566 -15.49 10.76 17.25
CA GLY A 566 -15.64 11.77 18.30
C GLY A 566 -14.35 12.51 18.68
N ARG A 567 -13.19 12.01 18.23
CA ARG A 567 -11.86 12.59 18.47
C ARG A 567 -10.89 12.21 17.35
N LEU A 568 -9.75 12.90 17.30
CA LEU A 568 -8.60 12.45 16.51
C LEU A 568 -7.91 11.26 17.22
N PRO A 569 -7.22 10.39 16.47
CA PRO A 569 -6.61 9.19 17.05
C PRO A 569 -5.30 9.52 17.78
N GLY A 570 -4.85 8.58 18.63
CA GLY A 570 -3.58 8.66 19.37
C GLY A 570 -2.61 7.54 18.99
N VAL A 571 -1.31 7.79 19.08
CA VAL A 571 -0.25 6.82 18.74
C VAL A 571 -0.28 5.58 19.65
N GLU A 572 -0.89 5.70 20.82
CA GLU A 572 -1.01 4.64 21.82
C GLU A 572 -1.81 3.44 21.29
N ALA A 573 -2.88 3.68 20.52
CA ALA A 573 -3.70 2.61 19.92
C ALA A 573 -2.88 1.78 18.92
N LEU A 574 -2.12 2.46 18.07
CA LEU A 574 -1.19 1.82 17.14
C LEU A 574 -0.14 0.98 17.89
N LEU A 575 0.53 1.55 18.90
CA LEU A 575 1.56 0.84 19.65
C LEU A 575 0.99 -0.41 20.33
N LYS A 576 -0.22 -0.33 20.88
CA LYS A 576 -0.93 -1.49 21.45
C LYS A 576 -1.22 -2.55 20.38
N GLY A 577 -1.80 -2.15 19.24
CA GLY A 577 -2.12 -3.06 18.13
C GLY A 577 -0.90 -3.77 17.55
N ARG A 578 0.27 -3.11 17.55
CA ARG A 578 1.55 -3.69 17.11
C ARG A 578 2.28 -4.49 18.20
N GLY A 579 1.75 -4.59 19.43
CA GLY A 579 2.44 -5.22 20.55
C GLY A 579 3.69 -4.47 21.02
N LEU A 580 3.76 -3.16 20.76
CA LEU A 580 4.91 -2.28 21.04
C LEU A 580 4.66 -1.28 22.17
N ALA A 581 3.49 -1.33 22.82
CA ALA A 581 3.20 -0.54 24.02
C ALA A 581 4.09 -0.98 25.19
N ALA A 582 4.51 -0.02 26.02
CA ALA A 582 5.46 -0.20 27.12
C ALA A 582 4.87 -0.92 28.35
#